data_AF-R7TYX5-F1
#
_entry.id   AF-R7TYX5-F1
#
_cell.length_a   1.000
_cell.length_b   1.000
_cell.length_c   1.000
_cell.angle_alpha   90.00
_cell.angle_beta   90.00
_cell.angle_gamma   90.00
#
_symmetry.space_group_name_H-M   'P 1'
#
loop_
_entity.id
_entity.type
_entity.pdbx_description
1 polymer ?
#
loop_
_entity_poly.entity_id
_entity_poly.type
_entity_poly.pdbx_seq_one_letter_code
_entity_poly.pdbx_strand_id
1 'polypeptide(L)'
;MAEDDDQAMTSSLADQEYITQFLGFAPQAFVDTMYNIAFDCTWQSVHKAQKMLISQMPGVMTEEELQSASEGIMETVHKGIDKGFDIFETHLMTNLLPVPQNVTLAEDRIQEDKQYTQSDMDNLDCEIAQIKEKIHAALYMKAALKQEIKDYDTVQAEYDKFQVLLKSSDAIRKDSGVADAKESLGFIAENVAKCSVSLKKIANQEVLCDDEEDENLSQIQIATTTKKPSS
;
A
#
# COMPACT_ATOMS: atom_id res chain seq x y z
N MET A 1 37.81 44.92 11.82
CA MET A 1 36.95 45.97 12.40
C MET A 1 35.61 46.12 11.66
N ALA A 2 35.49 45.74 10.39
CA ALA A 2 34.18 45.65 9.70
C ALA A 2 33.53 44.24 9.82
N GLU A 3 34.26 43.23 10.27
CA GLU A 3 33.76 41.83 10.39
C GLU A 3 33.08 41.56 11.75
N ASP A 4 33.39 42.33 12.79
CA ASP A 4 32.77 42.16 14.13
C ASP A 4 31.34 42.74 14.19
N ASP A 5 31.05 43.81 13.44
CA ASP A 5 29.72 44.45 13.43
C ASP A 5 28.67 43.59 12.69
N ASP A 6 29.08 42.82 11.68
CA ASP A 6 28.18 41.97 10.89
C ASP A 6 27.79 40.69 11.65
N GLN A 7 28.70 40.17 12.50
CA GLN A 7 28.41 39.06 13.42
C GLN A 7 27.53 39.47 14.60
N ALA A 8 27.67 40.69 15.12
CA ALA A 8 26.82 41.18 16.20
C ALA A 8 25.36 41.39 15.75
N MET A 9 25.16 41.92 14.54
CA MET A 9 23.82 42.12 13.96
C MET A 9 23.10 40.81 13.68
N THR A 10 23.81 39.79 13.17
CA THR A 10 23.22 38.48 12.88
C THR A 10 22.85 37.70 14.14
N SER A 11 23.66 37.79 15.21
CA SER A 11 23.34 37.19 16.51
C SER A 11 22.09 37.81 17.15
N SER A 12 21.94 39.14 17.09
CA SER A 12 20.77 39.82 17.66
C SER A 12 19.46 39.46 16.96
N LEU A 13 19.49 39.19 15.66
CA LEU A 13 18.30 38.78 14.90
C LEU A 13 17.90 37.34 15.23
N ALA A 14 18.87 36.43 15.33
CA ALA A 14 18.62 35.04 15.72
C ALA A 14 18.00 34.94 17.13
N ASP A 15 18.51 35.73 18.08
CA ASP A 15 17.95 35.78 19.44
C ASP A 15 16.50 36.31 19.43
N GLN A 16 16.20 37.31 18.60
CA GLN A 16 14.84 37.83 18.45
C GLN A 16 13.87 36.84 17.81
N GLU A 17 14.32 36.07 16.81
CA GLU A 17 13.52 35.00 16.20
C GLU A 17 13.19 33.90 17.23
N TYR A 18 14.19 33.50 18.03
CA TYR A 18 14.03 32.47 19.04
C TYR A 18 13.04 32.89 20.15
N ILE A 19 13.17 34.13 20.63
CA ILE A 19 12.22 34.70 21.60
C ILE A 19 10.82 34.83 20.99
N THR A 20 10.73 35.21 19.71
CA THR A 20 9.44 35.33 19.02
C THR A 20 8.74 33.98 18.90
N GLN A 21 9.48 32.90 18.63
CA GLN A 21 8.96 31.54 18.66
C GLN A 21 8.40 31.18 20.05
N PHE A 22 9.13 31.53 21.11
CA PHE A 22 8.70 31.26 22.49
C PHE A 22 7.46 32.06 22.91
N LEU A 23 7.41 33.35 22.62
CA LEU A 23 6.33 34.25 23.04
C LEU A 23 5.10 34.19 22.12
N GLY A 24 5.29 33.79 20.86
CA GLY A 24 4.26 33.84 19.82
C GLY A 24 4.00 35.25 19.26
N PHE A 25 4.80 36.24 19.66
CA PHE A 25 4.78 37.61 19.14
C PHE A 25 6.18 38.22 19.22
N ALA A 26 6.46 39.22 18.38
CA ALA A 26 7.73 39.94 18.41
C ALA A 26 7.79 40.88 19.63
N PRO A 27 8.80 40.77 20.50
CA PRO A 27 8.99 41.65 21.66
C PRO A 27 8.88 43.15 21.37
N GLN A 28 9.47 43.61 20.27
CA GLN A 28 9.44 45.03 19.86
C GLN A 28 8.00 45.48 19.54
N ALA A 29 7.25 44.68 18.78
CA ALA A 29 5.86 44.99 18.46
C ALA A 29 4.97 45.08 19.71
N PHE A 30 5.28 44.33 20.75
CA PHE A 30 4.60 44.42 22.04
C PHE A 30 4.87 45.77 22.73
N VAL A 31 6.13 46.21 22.79
CA VAL A 31 6.50 47.51 23.36
C VAL A 31 5.87 48.65 22.57
N ASP A 32 5.93 48.61 21.25
CA ASP A 32 5.30 49.61 20.37
C ASP A 32 3.79 49.71 20.62
N THR A 33 3.13 48.56 20.77
CA THR A 33 1.70 48.52 21.08
C THR A 33 1.40 49.15 22.43
N MET A 34 2.21 48.85 23.45
CA MET A 34 2.06 49.47 24.78
C MET A 34 2.30 50.98 24.75
N TYR A 35 3.32 51.42 24.00
CA TYR A 35 3.62 52.83 23.81
C TYR A 35 2.45 53.57 23.17
N ASN A 36 1.92 53.04 22.07
CA ASN A 36 0.78 53.62 21.37
C ASN A 36 -0.46 53.71 22.28
N ILE A 37 -0.74 52.66 23.05
CA ILE A 37 -1.86 52.67 24.01
C ILE A 37 -1.65 53.75 25.09
N ALA A 38 -0.44 53.86 25.65
CA ALA A 38 -0.12 54.86 26.67
C ALA A 38 -0.26 56.29 26.13
N PHE A 39 0.24 56.52 24.92
CA PHE A 39 0.12 57.80 24.23
C PHE A 39 -1.34 58.15 23.96
N ASP A 40 -2.12 57.23 23.37
CA ASP A 40 -3.54 57.44 23.08
C ASP A 40 -4.37 57.71 24.33
N CYS A 41 -4.12 56.99 25.42
CA CYS A 41 -4.80 57.22 26.70
C CYS A 41 -4.51 58.61 27.27
N THR A 42 -3.25 59.04 27.15
CA THR A 42 -2.82 60.37 27.59
C THR A 42 -3.49 61.47 26.76
N TRP A 43 -3.44 61.34 25.43
CA TRP A 43 -4.09 62.26 24.51
C TRP A 43 -5.59 62.40 24.79
N GLN A 44 -6.29 61.28 24.93
CA GLN A 44 -7.71 61.27 25.27
C GLN A 44 -7.99 61.94 26.63
N SER A 45 -7.11 61.73 27.62
CA SER A 45 -7.26 62.32 28.95
C SER A 45 -7.09 63.84 28.93
N VAL A 46 -6.07 64.34 28.22
CA VAL A 46 -5.85 65.79 28.05
C VAL A 46 -7.01 66.42 27.27
N HIS A 47 -7.46 65.80 26.19
CA HIS A 47 -8.57 66.30 25.41
C HIS A 47 -9.90 66.31 26.19
N LYS A 48 -10.13 65.29 27.04
CA LYS A 48 -11.29 65.26 27.94
C LYS A 48 -11.20 66.35 29.02
N ALA A 49 -10.01 66.59 29.57
CA ALA A 49 -9.78 67.69 30.51
C ALA A 49 -10.05 69.05 29.86
N GLN A 50 -9.57 69.26 28.62
CA GLN A 50 -9.86 70.46 27.82
C GLN A 50 -11.37 70.66 27.66
N LYS A 51 -12.11 69.65 27.18
CA LYS A 51 -13.57 69.72 27.02
C LYS A 51 -14.30 70.01 28.33
N MET A 52 -13.84 69.43 29.44
CA MET A 52 -14.40 69.68 30.76
C MET A 52 -14.19 71.14 31.21
N LEU A 53 -13.01 71.71 30.97
CA LEU A 53 -12.70 73.10 31.31
C LEU A 53 -13.56 74.08 30.51
N ILE A 54 -13.76 73.85 29.21
CA ILE A 54 -14.67 74.66 28.36
C ILE A 54 -16.09 74.62 28.92
N SER A 55 -16.57 73.44 29.30
CA SER A 55 -17.93 73.25 29.80
C SER A 55 -18.16 73.84 31.20
N GLN A 56 -17.16 73.81 32.08
CA GLN A 56 -17.32 74.22 33.49
C GLN A 56 -16.94 75.68 33.75
N MET A 57 -16.08 76.28 32.92
CA MET A 57 -15.61 77.67 33.08
C MET A 57 -15.76 78.46 31.78
N PRO A 58 -17.00 78.65 31.27
CA PRO A 58 -17.22 79.39 30.04
C PRO A 58 -16.76 80.85 30.20
N GLY A 59 -15.92 81.32 29.27
CA GLY A 59 -15.48 82.71 29.18
C GLY A 59 -14.26 83.09 30.03
N VAL A 60 -13.66 82.15 30.78
CA VAL A 60 -12.41 82.39 31.53
C VAL A 60 -11.19 82.34 30.62
N MET A 61 -11.21 81.48 29.61
CA MET A 61 -10.17 81.34 28.58
C MET A 61 -10.83 81.15 27.21
N THR A 62 -10.16 81.61 26.17
CA THR A 62 -10.55 81.33 24.79
C THR A 62 -10.25 79.87 24.43
N GLU A 63 -10.98 79.32 23.46
CA GLU A 63 -10.75 77.95 22.98
C GLU A 63 -9.35 77.77 22.39
N GLU A 64 -8.82 78.81 21.73
CA GLU A 64 -7.47 78.86 21.17
C GLU A 64 -6.38 78.83 22.26
N GLU A 65 -6.54 79.61 23.34
CA GLU A 65 -5.61 79.58 24.49
C GLU A 65 -5.60 78.21 25.17
N LEU A 66 -6.78 77.59 25.32
CA LEU A 66 -6.89 76.28 25.95
C LEU A 66 -6.32 75.17 25.06
N GLN A 67 -6.50 75.28 23.74
CA GLN A 67 -5.89 74.36 22.78
C GLN A 67 -4.37 74.46 22.83
N SER A 68 -3.80 75.68 22.76
CA SER A 68 -2.35 75.89 22.88
C SER A 68 -1.78 75.36 24.20
N ALA A 69 -2.50 75.58 25.32
CA ALA A 69 -2.10 75.03 26.61
C ALA A 69 -2.13 73.49 26.63
N SER A 70 -3.15 72.87 26.03
CA SER A 70 -3.27 71.40 25.94
C SER A 70 -2.17 70.78 25.08
N GLU A 71 -1.78 71.44 23.99
CA GLU A 71 -0.66 71.03 23.14
C GLU A 71 0.67 71.11 23.89
N GLY A 72 0.91 72.17 24.67
CA GLY A 72 2.11 72.30 25.50
C GLY A 72 2.20 71.23 26.62
N ILE A 73 1.06 70.88 27.22
CA ILE A 73 0.99 69.75 28.16
C ILE A 73 1.32 68.45 27.44
N MET A 74 0.71 68.19 26.28
CA MET A 74 0.97 66.98 25.51
C MET A 74 2.43 66.86 25.08
N GLU A 75 3.08 67.93 24.65
CA GLU A 75 4.49 67.92 24.29
C GLU A 75 5.37 67.53 25.50
N THR A 76 5.06 68.08 26.67
CA THR A 76 5.79 67.77 27.91
C THR A 76 5.59 66.32 28.32
N VAL A 77 4.34 65.83 28.25
CA VAL A 77 4.03 64.44 28.62
C VAL A 77 4.60 63.45 27.61
N HIS A 78 4.55 63.75 26.31
CA HIS A 78 5.14 62.91 25.26
C HIS A 78 6.63 62.69 25.49
N LYS A 79 7.40 63.76 25.75
CA LYS A 79 8.83 63.64 26.12
C LYS A 79 9.06 62.78 27.37
N GLY A 80 8.13 62.82 28.32
CA GLY A 80 8.16 61.98 29.52
C GLY A 80 7.87 60.50 29.21
N ILE A 81 6.87 60.24 28.38
CA ILE A 81 6.49 58.89 27.93
C ILE A 81 7.62 58.28 27.12
N ASP A 82 8.16 58.98 26.11
CA ASP A 82 9.26 58.50 25.27
C ASP A 82 10.44 58.05 26.12
N LYS A 83 10.94 58.93 26.98
CA LYS A 83 12.07 58.61 27.87
C LYS A 83 11.76 57.45 28.82
N GLY A 84 10.52 57.37 29.32
CA GLY A 84 10.08 56.27 30.16
C GLY A 84 10.05 54.94 29.41
N PHE A 85 9.56 54.97 28.17
CA PHE A 85 9.47 53.80 27.31
C PHE A 85 10.83 53.36 26.76
N ASP A 86 11.77 54.27 26.49
CA ASP A 86 13.15 53.90 26.11
C ASP A 86 13.82 53.05 27.21
N ILE A 87 13.67 53.47 28.47
CA ILE A 87 14.20 52.76 29.64
C ILE A 87 13.47 51.42 29.82
N PHE A 88 12.14 51.45 29.69
CA PHE A 88 11.31 50.25 29.80
C PHE A 88 11.65 49.22 28.74
N GLU A 89 11.73 49.62 27.46
CA GLU A 89 12.10 48.78 26.33
C GLU A 89 13.46 48.15 26.56
N THR A 90 14.47 48.96 26.88
CA THR A 90 15.83 48.48 27.14
C THR A 90 15.85 47.44 28.26
N HIS A 91 15.11 47.70 29.35
CA HIS A 91 15.06 46.77 30.47
C HIS A 91 14.34 45.47 30.11
N LEU A 92 13.22 45.56 29.39
CA LEU A 92 12.42 44.43 28.92
C LEU A 92 13.23 43.52 27.99
N MET A 93 13.90 44.13 27.00
CA MET A 93 14.70 43.42 26.00
C MET A 93 15.99 42.85 26.56
N THR A 94 16.52 43.39 27.65
CA THR A 94 17.81 42.93 28.22
C THR A 94 17.64 41.93 29.37
N ASN A 95 16.57 42.04 30.16
CA ASN A 95 16.47 41.32 31.44
C ASN A 95 15.26 40.39 31.57
N LEU A 96 14.16 40.67 30.86
CA LEU A 96 12.90 39.95 31.09
C LEU A 96 12.54 38.99 29.97
N LEU A 97 12.71 39.42 28.71
CA LEU A 97 12.32 38.63 27.54
C LEU A 97 13.41 37.72 26.95
N PRO A 98 14.72 37.99 27.14
CA PRO A 98 15.75 37.08 26.63
C PRO A 98 15.59 35.67 27.18
N VAL A 99 15.58 34.69 26.28
CA VAL A 99 15.75 33.28 26.65
C VAL A 99 17.24 33.07 26.95
N PRO A 100 17.61 32.59 28.16
CA PRO A 100 19.00 32.34 28.47
C PRO A 100 19.62 31.31 27.50
N GLN A 101 20.86 31.53 27.07
CA GLN A 101 21.55 30.64 26.11
C GLN A 101 21.68 29.18 26.60
N ASN A 102 21.56 28.95 27.91
CA ASN A 102 21.60 27.62 28.52
C ASN A 102 20.22 26.95 28.64
N VAL A 103 19.18 27.55 28.06
CA VAL A 103 17.80 27.06 28.10
C VAL A 103 17.33 26.80 26.68
N THR A 104 17.09 25.54 26.37
CA THR A 104 16.47 25.12 25.11
C THR A 104 14.96 25.05 25.29
N LEU A 105 14.23 25.58 24.30
CA LEU A 105 12.78 25.48 24.26
C LEU A 105 12.33 24.02 24.15
N ALA A 106 11.10 23.73 24.58
CA ALA A 106 10.61 22.36 24.63
C ALA A 106 10.53 21.72 23.23
N GLU A 107 10.26 22.54 22.23
CA GLU A 107 10.18 22.22 20.81
C GLU A 107 11.53 21.74 20.25
N ASP A 108 12.63 22.31 20.77
CA ASP A 108 13.98 22.05 20.27
C ASP A 108 14.73 20.99 21.10
N ARG A 109 14.12 20.43 22.14
CA ARG A 109 14.74 19.37 22.97
C ARG A 109 15.25 18.18 22.16
N ILE A 110 14.57 17.84 21.07
CA ILE A 110 15.01 16.74 20.19
C ILE A 110 16.40 17.01 19.57
N GLN A 111 16.75 18.29 19.41
CA GLN A 111 18.03 18.73 18.88
C GLN A 111 19.14 18.69 19.95
N GLU A 112 18.81 18.66 21.25
CA GLU A 112 19.79 18.48 22.33
C GLU A 112 20.33 17.04 22.36
N ASP A 113 19.43 16.06 22.25
CA ASP A 113 19.78 14.65 22.39
C ASP A 113 20.54 14.12 21.15
N LYS A 114 20.13 14.55 19.95
CA LYS A 114 20.77 14.16 18.69
C LYS A 114 20.65 15.25 17.64
N GLN A 115 21.79 15.80 17.27
CA GLN A 115 21.93 16.58 16.04
C GLN A 115 22.21 15.62 14.89
N TYR A 116 21.20 15.41 14.04
CA TYR A 116 21.37 14.62 12.82
C TYR A 116 22.22 15.39 11.82
N THR A 117 23.30 14.77 11.35
CA THR A 117 24.13 15.35 10.29
C THR A 117 23.47 15.12 8.93
N GLN A 118 23.90 15.88 7.91
CA GLN A 118 23.43 15.64 6.54
C GLN A 118 23.71 14.20 6.10
N SER A 119 24.87 13.62 6.49
CA SER A 119 25.18 12.23 6.18
C SER A 119 24.22 11.25 6.83
N ASP A 120 23.73 11.53 8.05
CA ASP A 120 22.75 10.67 8.71
C ASP A 120 21.40 10.71 7.98
N MET A 121 21.00 11.89 7.49
CA MET A 121 19.80 12.06 6.70
C MET A 121 19.89 11.31 5.35
N ASP A 122 21.02 11.44 4.65
CA ASP A 122 21.25 10.75 3.38
C ASP A 122 21.25 9.21 3.57
N ASN A 123 21.84 8.73 4.68
CA ASN A 123 21.82 7.32 5.03
C ASN A 123 20.39 6.82 5.32
N LEU A 124 19.60 7.61 6.05
CA LEU A 124 18.21 7.28 6.36
C LEU A 124 17.35 7.22 5.09
N ASP A 125 17.53 8.15 4.17
CA ASP A 125 16.84 8.15 2.87
C ASP A 125 17.20 6.91 2.04
N CYS A 126 18.48 6.52 2.03
CA CYS A 126 18.92 5.28 1.40
C CYS A 126 18.27 4.04 2.03
N GLU A 127 18.20 3.98 3.37
CA GLU A 127 17.57 2.87 4.08
C GLU A 127 16.06 2.80 3.78
N ILE A 128 15.37 3.95 3.78
CA ILE A 128 13.96 4.06 3.42
C ILE A 128 13.73 3.54 1.99
N ALA A 129 14.59 3.93 1.04
CA ALA A 129 14.48 3.47 -0.35
C ALA A 129 14.64 1.95 -0.45
N GLN A 130 15.65 1.38 0.22
CA GLN A 130 15.88 -0.07 0.24
C GLN A 130 14.72 -0.83 0.87
N ILE A 131 14.14 -0.32 1.95
CA ILE A 131 12.98 -0.95 2.61
C ILE A 131 11.77 -0.91 1.69
N LYS A 132 11.50 0.21 1.01
CA LYS A 132 10.40 0.33 0.04
C LYS A 132 10.55 -0.68 -1.11
N GLU A 133 11.76 -0.85 -1.63
CA GLU A 133 12.04 -1.84 -2.67
C GLU A 133 11.76 -3.27 -2.19
N LYS A 134 12.23 -3.62 -0.98
CA LYS A 134 11.94 -4.93 -0.36
C LYS A 134 10.43 -5.16 -0.18
N ILE A 135 9.68 -4.14 0.23
CA ILE A 135 8.23 -4.22 0.37
C ILE A 135 7.59 -4.49 -1.00
N HIS A 136 7.98 -3.77 -2.05
CA HIS A 136 7.45 -4.00 -3.39
C HIS A 136 7.75 -5.41 -3.88
N ALA A 137 8.98 -5.89 -3.75
CA ALA A 137 9.37 -7.25 -4.12
C ALA A 137 8.54 -8.30 -3.37
N ALA A 138 8.34 -8.11 -2.05
CA ALA A 138 7.51 -9.00 -1.25
C ALA A 138 6.03 -9.00 -1.68
N LEU A 139 5.50 -7.84 -2.07
CA LEU A 139 4.13 -7.72 -2.59
C LEU A 139 3.98 -8.44 -3.94
N TYR A 140 4.93 -8.29 -4.85
CA TYR A 140 4.93 -9.01 -6.13
C TYR A 140 5.03 -10.52 -5.92
N MET A 141 5.95 -10.98 -5.06
CA MET A 141 6.09 -12.39 -4.74
C MET A 141 4.80 -12.96 -4.14
N LYS A 142 4.17 -12.22 -3.21
CA LYS A 142 2.87 -12.60 -2.63
C LYS A 142 1.79 -12.73 -3.69
N ALA A 143 1.75 -11.82 -4.67
CA ALA A 143 0.78 -11.87 -5.75
C ALA A 143 1.01 -13.08 -6.67
N ALA A 144 2.27 -13.35 -7.03
CA ALA A 144 2.66 -14.51 -7.84
C ALA A 144 2.30 -15.83 -7.15
N LEU A 145 2.67 -15.99 -5.88
CA LEU A 145 2.35 -17.19 -5.09
C LEU A 145 0.83 -17.40 -4.96
N LYS A 146 0.06 -16.31 -4.78
CA LYS A 146 -1.41 -16.40 -4.77
C LYS A 146 -1.99 -16.85 -6.10
N GLN A 147 -1.38 -16.48 -7.21
CA GLN A 147 -1.81 -16.95 -8.53
C GLN A 147 -1.47 -18.43 -8.69
N GLU A 148 -0.26 -18.82 -8.33
CA GLU A 148 0.20 -20.21 -8.41
C GLU A 148 -0.67 -21.17 -7.58
N ILE A 149 -1.09 -20.76 -6.37
CA ILE A 149 -2.04 -21.52 -5.56
C ILE A 149 -3.36 -21.75 -6.31
N LYS A 150 -3.91 -20.72 -6.99
CA LYS A 150 -5.16 -20.88 -7.76
C LYS A 150 -4.98 -21.82 -8.96
N ASP A 151 -3.82 -21.76 -9.60
CA ASP A 151 -3.50 -22.64 -10.73
C ASP A 151 -3.42 -24.09 -10.24
N TYR A 152 -2.79 -24.34 -9.08
CA TYR A 152 -2.78 -25.65 -8.43
C TYR A 152 -4.18 -26.13 -8.04
N ASP A 153 -5.01 -25.27 -7.45
CA ASP A 153 -6.40 -25.62 -7.11
C ASP A 153 -7.20 -26.03 -8.35
N THR A 154 -6.94 -25.37 -9.49
CA THR A 154 -7.59 -25.69 -10.77
C THR A 154 -7.15 -27.06 -11.28
N VAL A 155 -5.84 -27.33 -11.30
CA VAL A 155 -5.29 -28.63 -11.73
C VAL A 155 -5.76 -29.76 -10.82
N GLN A 156 -5.81 -29.53 -9.50
CA GLN A 156 -6.31 -30.50 -8.53
C GLN A 156 -7.78 -30.85 -8.81
N ALA A 157 -8.62 -29.84 -9.07
CA ALA A 157 -10.02 -30.06 -9.41
C ALA A 157 -10.21 -30.86 -10.70
N GLU A 158 -9.34 -30.67 -11.70
CA GLU A 158 -9.34 -31.48 -12.93
C GLU A 158 -8.89 -32.93 -12.67
N TYR A 159 -7.85 -33.11 -11.85
CA TYR A 159 -7.38 -34.42 -11.44
C TYR A 159 -8.46 -35.21 -10.69
N ASP A 160 -9.16 -34.56 -9.75
CA ASP A 160 -10.25 -35.18 -8.99
C ASP A 160 -11.40 -35.62 -9.91
N LYS A 161 -11.77 -34.79 -10.90
CA LYS A 161 -12.75 -35.15 -11.93
C LYS A 161 -12.29 -36.38 -12.72
N PHE A 162 -11.04 -36.40 -13.15
CA PHE A 162 -10.48 -37.54 -13.88
C PHE A 162 -10.48 -38.82 -13.04
N GLN A 163 -10.15 -38.72 -11.75
CA GLN A 163 -10.18 -39.85 -10.83
C GLN A 163 -11.59 -40.41 -10.64
N VAL A 164 -12.61 -39.55 -10.57
CA VAL A 164 -14.02 -39.96 -10.53
C VAL A 164 -14.40 -40.70 -11.83
N LEU A 165 -14.00 -40.17 -12.99
CA LEU A 165 -14.25 -40.82 -14.27
C LEU A 165 -13.60 -42.21 -14.34
N LEU A 166 -12.34 -42.34 -13.91
CA LEU A 166 -11.63 -43.62 -13.91
C LEU A 166 -12.31 -44.64 -12.99
N LYS A 167 -12.69 -44.23 -11.78
CA LYS A 167 -13.48 -45.07 -10.86
C LYS A 167 -14.82 -45.49 -11.46
N SER A 168 -15.50 -44.59 -12.18
CA SER A 168 -16.77 -44.91 -12.85
C SER A 168 -16.59 -45.91 -14.00
N SER A 169 -15.52 -45.77 -14.79
CA SER A 169 -15.19 -46.70 -15.86
C SER A 169 -14.84 -48.08 -15.29
N ASP A 170 -14.08 -48.13 -14.20
CA ASP A 170 -13.78 -49.38 -13.49
C ASP A 170 -15.05 -50.04 -12.93
N ALA A 171 -16.01 -49.26 -12.43
CA ALA A 171 -17.30 -49.77 -11.98
C ALA A 171 -18.12 -50.35 -13.15
N ILE A 172 -18.27 -49.64 -14.26
CA ILE A 172 -18.96 -50.13 -15.47
C ILE A 172 -18.32 -51.42 -15.99
N ARG A 173 -16.99 -51.49 -15.99
CA ARG A 173 -16.24 -52.68 -16.41
C ARG A 173 -16.59 -53.89 -15.54
N LYS A 174 -16.63 -53.71 -14.22
CA LYS A 174 -17.01 -54.75 -13.25
C LYS A 174 -18.47 -55.17 -13.41
N ASP A 175 -19.39 -54.22 -13.55
CA ASP A 175 -20.82 -54.50 -13.76
C ASP A 175 -21.09 -55.26 -15.06
N SER A 176 -20.27 -55.03 -16.10
CA SER A 176 -20.34 -55.75 -17.37
C SER A 176 -19.75 -57.18 -17.30
N GLY A 177 -19.31 -57.64 -16.12
CA GLY A 177 -18.77 -58.98 -15.91
C GLY A 177 -17.29 -59.15 -16.30
N VAL A 178 -16.59 -58.05 -16.62
CA VAL A 178 -15.17 -58.06 -17.00
C VAL A 178 -14.32 -57.65 -15.79
N ALA A 179 -13.88 -58.62 -14.98
CA ALA A 179 -13.12 -58.34 -13.76
C ALA A 179 -11.77 -57.64 -14.07
N ASP A 180 -11.04 -58.18 -15.03
CA ASP A 180 -9.80 -57.63 -15.56
C ASP A 180 -9.85 -57.63 -17.11
N ALA A 181 -9.80 -56.43 -17.70
CA ALA A 181 -9.87 -56.28 -19.16
C ALA A 181 -8.65 -56.89 -19.86
N LYS A 182 -7.47 -56.82 -19.24
CA LYS A 182 -6.23 -57.37 -19.80
C LYS A 182 -6.29 -58.89 -19.80
N GLU A 183 -6.72 -59.50 -18.71
CA GLU A 183 -6.87 -60.96 -18.62
C GLU A 183 -7.98 -61.45 -19.57
N SER A 184 -9.11 -60.74 -19.63
CA SER A 184 -10.23 -61.09 -20.50
C SER A 184 -9.86 -61.00 -21.98
N LEU A 185 -9.16 -59.93 -22.39
CA LEU A 185 -8.63 -59.80 -23.76
C LEU A 185 -7.58 -60.87 -24.07
N GLY A 186 -6.71 -61.18 -23.12
CA GLY A 186 -5.72 -62.26 -23.26
C GLY A 186 -6.37 -63.61 -23.51
N PHE A 187 -7.38 -63.96 -22.72
CA PHE A 187 -8.14 -65.20 -22.88
C PHE A 187 -8.87 -65.27 -24.22
N ILE A 188 -9.51 -64.17 -24.65
CA ILE A 188 -10.17 -64.09 -25.96
C ILE A 188 -9.15 -64.26 -27.08
N ALA A 189 -8.01 -63.56 -27.02
CA ALA A 189 -6.97 -63.64 -28.04
C ALA A 189 -6.39 -65.07 -28.16
N GLU A 190 -6.16 -65.74 -27.03
CA GLU A 190 -5.70 -67.12 -27.01
C GLU A 190 -6.73 -68.09 -27.62
N ASN A 191 -8.01 -67.91 -27.30
CA ASN A 191 -9.08 -68.73 -27.86
C ASN A 191 -9.30 -68.49 -29.35
N VAL A 192 -9.19 -67.23 -29.81
CA VAL A 192 -9.25 -66.89 -31.24
C VAL A 192 -8.08 -67.52 -31.99
N ALA A 193 -6.87 -67.51 -31.41
CA ALA A 193 -5.71 -68.18 -32.00
C ALA A 193 -5.92 -69.70 -32.11
N LYS A 194 -6.42 -70.35 -31.04
CA LYS A 194 -6.77 -71.78 -31.05
C LYS A 194 -7.84 -72.09 -32.10
N CYS A 195 -8.89 -71.28 -32.17
CA CYS A 195 -9.98 -71.46 -33.14
C CYS A 195 -9.48 -71.29 -34.58
N SER A 196 -8.62 -70.31 -34.85
CA SER A 196 -7.97 -70.11 -36.16
C SER A 196 -7.15 -71.33 -36.60
N VAL A 197 -6.40 -71.93 -35.68
CA VAL A 197 -5.62 -73.15 -35.96
C VAL A 197 -6.55 -74.34 -36.23
N SER A 198 -7.61 -74.51 -35.46
CA SER A 198 -8.59 -75.58 -35.69
C SER A 198 -9.36 -75.41 -37.00
N LEU A 199 -9.75 -74.19 -37.36
CA LEU A 199 -10.38 -73.89 -38.66
C LEU A 199 -9.44 -74.20 -39.83
N LYS A 200 -8.14 -73.88 -39.71
CA LYS A 200 -7.13 -74.28 -40.71
C LYS A 200 -6.97 -75.80 -40.82
N LYS A 201 -7.10 -76.54 -39.71
CA LYS A 201 -7.07 -78.00 -39.73
C LYS A 201 -8.30 -78.59 -40.42
N ILE A 202 -9.49 -78.08 -40.13
CA ILE A 202 -10.74 -78.52 -40.78
C ILE A 202 -10.69 -78.23 -42.28
N ALA A 203 -10.24 -77.04 -42.68
CA ALA A 203 -10.05 -76.68 -44.09
C ALA A 203 -9.05 -77.59 -44.83
N ASN A 204 -8.09 -78.20 -44.11
CA ASN A 204 -7.14 -79.16 -44.68
C ASN A 204 -7.63 -80.61 -44.64
N GLN A 205 -8.70 -80.91 -43.89
CA GLN A 205 -9.25 -82.26 -43.73
C GLN A 205 -10.30 -82.60 -44.79
N GLU A 206 -10.88 -81.61 -45.48
CA GLU A 206 -11.70 -81.81 -46.69
C GLU A 206 -10.90 -82.33 -47.91
N VAL A 207 -9.57 -82.42 -47.84
CA VAL A 207 -8.71 -82.85 -48.97
C VAL A 207 -8.37 -84.36 -48.96
N LEU A 208 -8.87 -85.16 -48.00
CA LEU A 208 -8.40 -86.54 -47.77
C LEU A 208 -9.49 -87.63 -47.73
N CYS A 209 -10.65 -87.46 -48.38
CA CYS A 209 -11.72 -88.47 -48.38
C CYS A 209 -12.32 -88.87 -49.75
N ASP A 210 -11.64 -88.63 -50.89
CA ASP A 210 -12.24 -88.92 -52.21
C ASP A 210 -11.59 -90.03 -53.07
N ASP A 211 -10.62 -90.82 -52.60
CA ASP A 211 -9.93 -91.77 -53.49
C ASP A 211 -9.81 -93.21 -52.96
N GLU A 212 -10.92 -93.95 -52.70
CA GLU A 212 -10.95 -95.44 -52.76
C GLU A 212 -12.39 -95.98 -53.00
N GLU A 213 -12.99 -95.76 -54.17
CA GLU A 213 -14.11 -96.58 -54.69
C GLU A 213 -14.01 -96.72 -56.21
N ASP A 214 -13.21 -97.67 -56.72
CA ASP A 214 -13.27 -98.01 -58.15
C ASP A 214 -12.84 -99.47 -58.40
N GLU A 215 -13.58 -100.43 -57.82
CA GLU A 215 -13.40 -101.86 -58.17
C GLU A 215 -14.69 -102.68 -57.92
N ASN A 216 -15.83 -102.35 -58.55
CA ASN A 216 -17.00 -103.26 -58.49
C ASN A 216 -18.08 -103.17 -59.59
N LEU A 217 -17.72 -102.87 -60.85
CA LEU A 217 -18.71 -102.69 -61.94
C LEU A 217 -18.77 -103.78 -63.03
N SER A 218 -18.21 -104.98 -62.82
CA SER A 218 -18.06 -105.97 -63.91
C SER A 218 -18.68 -107.37 -63.71
N GLN A 219 -19.55 -107.65 -62.73
CA GLN A 219 -20.13 -109.00 -62.56
C GLN A 219 -21.62 -109.08 -62.20
N ILE A 220 -22.48 -108.27 -62.81
CA ILE A 220 -23.95 -108.51 -62.77
C ILE A 220 -24.52 -108.47 -64.18
N GLN A 221 -24.31 -109.55 -64.93
CA GLN A 221 -25.17 -109.93 -66.05
C GLN A 221 -25.11 -111.46 -66.20
N ILE A 222 -26.28 -112.08 -66.40
CA ILE A 222 -26.58 -113.52 -66.50
C ILE A 222 -26.88 -114.21 -65.17
N ALA A 223 -28.11 -114.05 -64.65
CA ALA A 223 -28.97 -115.15 -64.16
C ALA A 223 -30.21 -114.64 -63.39
N THR A 224 -31.18 -114.05 -64.09
CA THR A 224 -32.56 -113.99 -63.62
C THR A 224 -33.52 -114.37 -64.75
N THR A 225 -33.77 -115.68 -64.79
CA THR A 225 -35.10 -116.32 -64.94
C THR A 225 -36.00 -115.89 -66.11
N THR A 226 -36.03 -116.78 -67.11
CA THR A 226 -37.25 -117.31 -67.71
C THR A 226 -38.34 -117.61 -66.67
N LYS A 227 -39.61 -117.23 -66.94
CA LYS A 227 -40.80 -118.12 -67.04
C LYS A 227 -42.13 -117.33 -67.02
N LYS A 228 -42.74 -117.16 -68.20
CA LYS A 228 -44.21 -117.11 -68.45
C LYS A 228 -44.77 -118.53 -68.16
N PRO A 229 -46.05 -118.78 -67.78
CA PRO A 229 -47.22 -118.49 -68.65
C PRO A 229 -48.58 -118.26 -67.94
N SER A 230 -49.55 -117.71 -68.68
CA SER A 230 -50.96 -118.18 -68.69
C SER A 230 -51.71 -117.48 -69.82
N SER A 231 -52.12 -118.27 -70.81
CA SER A 231 -53.54 -118.59 -70.96
C SER A 231 -53.71 -120.07 -70.62
#